data_AF-A0A0M2XXG6-F1
#
_entry.id   AF-A0A0M2XXG6-F1
#
_cell.length_a   1.000
_cell.length_b   1.000
_cell.length_c   1.000
_cell.angle_alpha   90.00
_cell.angle_beta   90.00
_cell.angle_gamma   90.00
#
_symmetry.space_group_name_H-M   'P 1'
#
loop_
_entity.id
_entity.type
_entity.pdbx_description
1 polymer ?
#
loop_
_entity_poly.entity_id
_entity_poly.type
_entity_poly.pdbx_seq_one_letter_code
_entity_poly.pdbx_strand_id
1 'polypeptide(L)'
;MATTAHQPYLIRQVDLSDLALIKEIQNKKQVDTARISMPFLVLDQGNQLKAFSSVILCKKNLLSVEMTYDGPISDMLSNVFMDKAQSFFKQQLMDLFGSEESLIKGIRRYNNWLNQNRNSKLA
;
A
#
# COMPACT_ATOMS: atom_id res chain seq x y z
N MET A 1 -33.12 -6.64 14.88
CA MET A 1 -32.15 -6.81 13.77
C MET A 1 -31.53 -5.45 13.50
N ALA A 2 -30.23 -5.28 13.74
CA ALA A 2 -29.54 -4.04 13.43
C ALA A 2 -29.15 -4.08 11.95
N THR A 3 -29.71 -3.18 11.15
CA THR A 3 -29.18 -2.87 9.82
C THR A 3 -27.79 -2.28 10.03
N THR A 4 -26.76 -3.08 9.78
CA THR A 4 -25.38 -2.58 9.72
C THR A 4 -25.34 -1.57 8.58
N ALA A 5 -25.37 -0.27 8.93
CA ALA A 5 -25.14 0.79 7.97
C ALA A 5 -23.79 0.53 7.30
N HIS A 6 -23.79 0.19 6.01
CA HIS A 6 -22.57 0.03 5.24
C HIS A 6 -21.87 1.39 5.24
N GLN A 7 -20.82 1.53 6.06
CA GLN A 7 -19.99 2.72 6.03
C GLN A 7 -19.41 2.86 4.62
N PRO A 8 -19.53 4.04 4.01
CA PRO A 8 -18.98 4.27 2.68
C PRO A 8 -17.48 4.02 2.71
N TYR A 9 -16.98 3.42 1.64
CA TYR A 9 -15.56 3.16 1.44
C TYR A 9 -15.07 3.81 0.15
N LEU A 10 -13.77 4.11 0.11
CA LEU A 10 -13.09 4.68 -1.03
C LEU A 10 -11.77 3.93 -1.24
N ILE A 11 -11.52 3.47 -2.48
CA ILE A 11 -10.22 2.95 -2.89
C ILE A 11 -9.57 4.00 -3.79
N ARG A 12 -8.37 4.45 -3.42
CA ARG A 12 -7.65 5.49 -4.15
C ARG A 12 -6.15 5.23 -4.16
N GLN A 13 -5.42 5.93 -5.03
CA GLN A 13 -3.96 5.91 -5.02
C GLN A 13 -3.42 6.57 -3.74
N VAL A 14 -2.25 6.10 -3.32
CA VAL A 14 -1.51 6.68 -2.20
C VAL A 14 -1.09 8.10 -2.55
N ASP A 15 -1.34 9.02 -1.63
CA ASP A 15 -0.80 10.37 -1.64
C ASP A 15 0.36 10.49 -0.63
N LEU A 16 1.20 11.52 -0.78
CA LEU A 16 2.29 11.82 0.14
C LEU A 16 1.78 12.02 1.58
N SER A 17 0.58 12.57 1.75
CA SER A 17 -0.05 12.74 3.06
C SER A 17 -0.37 11.42 3.77
N ASP A 18 -0.53 10.32 3.04
CA ASP A 18 -0.83 9.00 3.62
C ASP A 18 0.42 8.33 4.21
N LEU A 19 1.62 8.76 3.81
CA LEU A 19 2.87 8.07 4.16
C LEU A 19 3.11 8.00 5.68
N ALA A 20 2.69 9.03 6.43
CA ALA A 20 2.80 9.03 7.89
C ALA A 20 1.93 7.94 8.52
N LEU A 21 0.65 7.86 8.13
CA LEU A 21 -0.30 6.85 8.60
C LEU A 21 0.10 5.43 8.17
N ILE A 22 0.57 5.26 6.93
CA ILE A 22 1.07 3.97 6.43
C ILE A 22 2.25 3.50 7.30
N LYS A 23 3.18 4.40 7.63
CA LYS A 23 4.32 4.08 8.49
C LYS A 23 3.88 3.70 9.91
N GLU A 24 2.90 4.39 10.47
CA GLU A 24 2.32 4.03 11.78
C GLU A 24 1.71 2.62 11.77
N ILE A 25 0.94 2.29 10.74
CA ILE A 25 0.33 0.96 10.60
C ILE A 25 1.40 -0.11 10.41
N GLN A 26 2.42 0.14 9.58
CA GLN A 26 3.56 -0.77 9.40
C GLN A 26 4.28 -1.05 10.72
N ASN A 27 4.56 -0.01 11.51
CA ASN A 27 5.19 -0.14 12.83
C ASN A 27 4.31 -0.96 13.79
N LYS A 28 3.00 -0.67 13.84
CA LYS A 28 2.04 -1.37 14.70
C LYS A 28 1.90 -2.86 14.35
N LYS A 29 1.94 -3.17 13.05
CA LYS A 29 1.82 -4.55 12.52
C LYS A 29 3.15 -5.30 12.47
N GLN A 30 4.26 -4.67 12.91
CA GLN A 30 5.61 -5.22 12.83
C GLN A 30 5.95 -5.71 11.41
N VAL A 31 5.44 -5.01 10.39
CA VAL A 31 5.81 -5.29 9.00
C VAL A 31 7.30 -5.01 8.87
N ASP A 32 8.03 -5.97 8.30
CA ASP A 32 9.49 -5.85 8.17
C ASP A 32 9.85 -4.60 7.36
N THR A 33 10.27 -3.54 8.07
CA THR A 33 10.65 -2.27 7.43
C THR A 33 11.98 -2.36 6.67
N ALA A 34 12.72 -3.46 6.78
CA ALA A 34 13.87 -3.74 5.92
C ALA A 34 13.44 -4.28 4.55
N ARG A 35 12.17 -4.66 4.39
CA ARG A 35 11.62 -5.11 3.12
C ARG A 35 11.45 -3.94 2.15
N ILE A 36 12.11 -4.05 0.99
CA ILE A 36 11.96 -3.10 -0.11
C ILE A 36 10.53 -3.18 -0.65
N SER A 37 9.74 -2.14 -0.40
CA SER A 37 8.33 -2.09 -0.80
C SER A 37 7.87 -0.68 -1.17
N MET A 38 6.79 -0.55 -1.93
CA MET A 38 6.18 0.73 -2.28
C MET A 38 4.66 0.62 -2.18
N PRO A 39 4.01 1.37 -1.26
CA PRO A 39 2.56 1.42 -1.21
C PRO A 39 2.01 2.13 -2.45
N PHE A 40 0.86 1.69 -2.97
CA PHE A 40 0.28 2.26 -4.20
C PHE A 40 -1.24 2.46 -4.19
N LEU A 41 -2.00 1.71 -3.38
CA LEU A 41 -3.41 2.02 -3.11
C LEU A 41 -3.69 2.02 -1.61
N VAL A 42 -4.70 2.80 -1.22
CA VAL A 42 -5.29 2.78 0.12
C VAL A 42 -6.79 2.50 0.03
N LEU A 43 -7.30 1.88 1.08
CA LEU A 43 -8.71 1.68 1.34
C LEU A 43 -9.10 2.53 2.55
N ASP A 44 -9.90 3.56 2.32
CA ASP A 44 -10.50 4.37 3.35
C ASP A 44 -11.94 3.89 3.61
N GLN A 45 -12.33 3.85 4.88
CA GLN A 45 -13.71 3.59 5.28
C GLN A 45 -14.07 4.52 6.44
N GLY A 46 -15.13 5.30 6.29
CA GLY A 46 -15.53 6.28 7.31
C GLY A 46 -14.43 7.31 7.62
N ASN A 47 -13.72 7.79 6.59
CA ASN A 47 -12.58 8.71 6.68
C ASN A 47 -11.39 8.18 7.50
N GLN A 48 -11.24 6.85 7.59
CA GLN A 48 -10.10 6.20 8.21
C GLN A 48 -9.45 5.23 7.23
N LEU A 49 -8.12 5.28 7.16
CA LEU A 49 -7.33 4.31 6.39
C LEU A 49 -7.45 2.93 7.06
N LYS A 50 -8.14 1.99 6.40
CA LYS A 50 -8.37 0.63 6.90
C LYS A 50 -7.36 -0.37 6.36
N ALA A 51 -6.93 -0.18 5.12
CA ALA A 51 -5.94 -1.04 4.49
C ALA A 51 -5.12 -0.28 3.44
N PHE A 52 -3.98 -0.82 3.07
CA PHE A 52 -3.21 -0.36 1.93
C PHE A 52 -2.57 -1.53 1.20
N SER A 53 -2.32 -1.35 -0.10
CA SER A 53 -1.61 -2.31 -0.94
C SER A 53 -0.19 -1.82 -1.20
N SER A 54 0.77 -2.74 -1.18
CA SER A 54 2.16 -2.47 -1.51
C SER A 54 2.67 -3.43 -2.57
N VAL A 55 3.50 -2.92 -3.48
CA VAL A 55 4.37 -3.76 -4.30
C VAL A 55 5.60 -4.06 -3.48
N ILE A 56 5.94 -5.34 -3.38
CA ILE A 56 7.07 -5.86 -2.60
C ILE A 56 8.11 -6.44 -3.55
N LEU A 57 9.38 -6.09 -3.34
CA LEU A 57 10.50 -6.71 -4.05
C LEU A 57 10.94 -7.94 -3.27
N CYS A 58 10.57 -9.12 -3.77
CA CYS A 58 10.95 -10.40 -3.21
C CYS A 58 12.37 -10.81 -3.64
N LYS A 59 12.86 -11.91 -3.06
CA LYS A 59 14.12 -12.54 -3.48
C LYS A 59 14.10 -12.79 -5.00
N LYS A 60 15.27 -12.68 -5.64
CA LYS A 60 15.44 -12.79 -7.10
C LYS A 60 14.75 -11.68 -7.91
N ASN A 61 14.51 -10.51 -7.31
CA ASN A 61 13.86 -9.35 -7.93
C ASN A 61 12.42 -9.58 -8.41
N LEU A 62 11.74 -10.61 -7.89
CA LEU A 62 10.34 -10.86 -8.23
C LEU A 62 9.44 -9.83 -7.54
N LEU A 63 8.47 -9.30 -8.28
CA LEU A 63 7.45 -8.41 -7.74
C LEU A 63 6.25 -9.21 -7.24
N SER A 64 5.71 -8.82 -6.09
CA SER A 64 4.43 -9.31 -5.59
C SER A 64 3.63 -8.16 -5.02
N VAL A 65 2.33 -8.38 -4.82
CA VAL A 65 1.40 -7.41 -4.24
C VAL A 65 0.95 -7.94 -2.88
N GLU A 66 1.08 -7.11 -1.86
CA GLU A 66 0.74 -7.43 -0.48
C GLU A 66 -0.27 -6.43 0.08
N MET A 67 -1.27 -6.93 0.80
CA MET A 67 -2.25 -6.11 1.52
C MET A 67 -1.88 -6.04 2.99
N THR A 68 -1.93 -4.84 3.58
CA THR A 68 -1.82 -4.65 5.02
C THR A 68 -3.11 -4.02 5.54
N TYR A 69 -3.69 -4.63 6.58
CA TYR A 69 -4.95 -4.19 7.20
C TYR A 69 -4.67 -3.63 8.59
N ASP A 70 -5.10 -2.40 8.86
CA ASP A 70 -4.99 -1.79 10.20
C ASP A 70 -6.03 -2.36 11.18
N GLY A 71 -7.23 -2.65 10.68
CA GLY A 71 -8.36 -3.17 11.47
C GLY A 71 -9.24 -4.17 10.70
N PRO A 72 -10.30 -4.68 11.34
CA PRO A 72 -11.23 -5.59 10.70
C PRO A 72 -12.00 -4.87 9.58
N ILE A 73 -12.11 -5.53 8.43
CA ILE A 73 -12.97 -5.16 7.31
C ILE A 73 -13.81 -6.39 6.92
N SER A 74 -14.91 -6.19 6.20
CA SER A 74 -15.69 -7.33 5.72
C SER A 74 -14.93 -8.11 4.64
N ASP A 75 -15.15 -9.42 4.56
CA ASP A 75 -14.53 -10.28 3.53
C ASP A 75 -14.86 -9.80 2.12
N MET A 76 -16.09 -9.33 1.91
CA MET A 76 -16.51 -8.72 0.64
C MET A 76 -15.62 -7.52 0.28
N LEU A 77 -15.38 -6.61 1.23
CA LEU A 77 -14.57 -5.42 0.97
C LEU A 77 -13.08 -5.76 0.80
N SER A 78 -12.60 -6.74 1.55
CA SER A 78 -11.24 -7.30 1.41
C SER A 78 -11.01 -7.84 -0.01
N ASN A 79 -11.95 -8.63 -0.53
CA ASN A 79 -11.87 -9.19 -1.88
C ASN A 79 -11.92 -8.08 -2.95
N VAL A 80 -12.84 -7.11 -2.83
CA VAL A 80 -12.91 -5.96 -3.74
C VAL A 80 -11.59 -5.18 -3.76
N PHE A 81 -11.00 -4.94 -2.59
CA PHE A 81 -9.73 -4.23 -2.51
C PHE A 81 -8.58 -5.03 -3.12
N MET A 82 -8.51 -6.33 -2.84
CA MET A 82 -7.50 -7.23 -3.41
C MET A 82 -7.58 -7.28 -4.94
N ASP A 83 -8.78 -7.48 -5.49
CA ASP A 83 -9.00 -7.54 -6.94
C ASP A 83 -8.60 -6.22 -7.61
N LYS A 84 -9.00 -5.10 -7.00
CA LYS A 84 -8.63 -3.77 -7.49
C LYS A 84 -7.12 -3.54 -7.47
N ALA A 85 -6.44 -3.96 -6.41
CA ALA A 85 -5.00 -3.80 -6.29
C ALA A 85 -4.23 -4.67 -7.29
N GLN A 86 -4.66 -5.90 -7.52
CA GLN A 86 -4.05 -6.78 -8.53
C GLN A 86 -4.27 -6.25 -9.95
N SER A 87 -5.49 -5.80 -10.27
CA SER A 87 -5.81 -5.18 -11.56
C SER A 87 -4.98 -3.91 -11.79
N PHE A 88 -4.93 -3.01 -10.79
CA PHE A 88 -4.16 -1.77 -10.89
C PHE A 88 -2.66 -2.04 -11.08
N PHE A 89 -2.10 -3.00 -10.34
CA PHE A 89 -0.70 -3.39 -10.48
C PHE A 89 -0.38 -3.85 -11.92
N LYS A 90 -1.21 -4.76 -12.46
CA LYS A 90 -0.99 -5.34 -13.80
C LYS A 90 -1.25 -4.36 -14.95
N GLN A 91 -2.27 -3.53 -14.83
CA GLN A 91 -2.81 -2.74 -15.95
C GLN A 91 -2.41 -1.26 -15.92
N GLN A 92 -1.99 -0.74 -14.78
CA GLN A 92 -1.66 0.70 -14.66
C GLN A 92 -0.25 0.88 -14.16
N LEU A 93 0.12 0.19 -13.07
CA LEU A 93 1.45 0.38 -12.50
C LEU A 93 2.55 -0.16 -13.43
N MET A 94 2.36 -1.30 -14.09
CA MET A 94 3.33 -1.76 -15.11
C MET A 94 3.46 -0.77 -16.26
N ASP A 95 2.33 -0.27 -16.77
CA ASP A 95 2.30 0.62 -17.92
C ASP A 95 2.93 1.98 -17.62
N LEU A 96 2.67 2.54 -16.43
CA LEU A 96 3.25 3.81 -15.97
C LEU A 96 4.78 3.77 -15.88
N PHE A 97 5.35 2.63 -15.49
CA PHE A 97 6.80 2.45 -15.41
C PHE A 97 7.41 1.93 -16.72
N GLY A 98 6.59 1.45 -17.65
CA GLY A 98 6.98 0.96 -18.98
C GLY A 98 7.71 -0.40 -18.99
N SER A 99 8.34 -0.80 -17.89
CA SER A 99 8.95 -2.12 -17.74
C SER A 99 9.07 -2.52 -16.27
N GLU A 100 9.16 -3.84 -16.03
CA GLU A 100 9.41 -4.39 -14.70
C GLU A 100 10.73 -3.87 -14.09
N GLU A 101 11.80 -3.77 -14.88
CA GLU A 101 13.08 -3.22 -14.42
C GLU A 101 12.99 -1.77 -13.98
N SER A 102 12.23 -0.95 -14.72
CA SER A 102 11.99 0.45 -14.36
C SER A 102 11.21 0.57 -13.06
N LEU A 103 10.20 -0.29 -12.87
CA LEU A 103 9.48 -0.35 -11.60
C LEU A 103 10.39 -0.78 -10.45
N ILE A 104 11.21 -1.82 -10.62
CA ILE A 104 12.17 -2.26 -9.60
C ILE A 104 13.11 -1.11 -9.22
N LYS A 105 13.62 -0.37 -10.21
CA LYS A 105 14.45 0.83 -9.97
C LYS A 105 13.67 1.90 -9.21
N GLY A 106 12.40 2.13 -9.56
CA GLY A 106 11.50 3.05 -8.88
C GLY A 106 11.28 2.70 -7.41
N ILE A 107 10.94 1.45 -7.11
CA ILE A 107 10.74 0.96 -5.74
C ILE A 107 12.03 1.13 -4.92
N ARG A 108 13.20 0.80 -5.49
CA ARG A 108 14.49 1.02 -4.81
C ARG A 108 14.75 2.50 -4.52
N ARG A 109 14.46 3.40 -5.47
CA ARG A 109 14.58 4.86 -5.26
C ARG A 109 13.66 5.35 -4.15
N TYR A 110 12.40 4.91 -4.14
CA TYR A 110 11.44 5.23 -3.09
C TYR A 110 11.95 4.80 -1.70
N ASN A 111 12.44 3.57 -1.56
CA ASN A 111 12.97 3.08 -0.28
C ASN A 111 14.23 3.82 0.16
N ASN A 112 15.12 4.16 -0.78
CA ASN A 112 16.30 4.98 -0.48
C ASN A 112 15.90 6.38 0.00
N TRP A 113 14.91 7.00 -0.65
CA TRP A 113 14.38 8.30 -0.25
C TRP A 113 13.74 8.24 1.15
N LEU A 114 12.94 7.21 1.45
CA LEU A 114 12.39 7.00 2.80
C LEU A 114 13.49 6.84 3.85
N ASN A 115 14.54 6.08 3.55
CA ASN A 115 15.66 5.87 4.48
C ASN A 115 16.49 7.13 4.72
N GLN A 116 16.70 7.95 3.69
CA GLN A 116 17.38 9.24 3.83
C GLN A 116 16.56 10.23 4.65
N ASN A 117 15.24 10.25 4.45
CA ASN A 117 14.34 11.14 5.18
C ASN A 117 13.92 10.61 6.55
N ARG A 118 14.25 9.35 6.90
CA ARG A 118 14.08 8.80 8.26
C ARG A 118 14.88 9.57 9.31
N ASN A 119 15.97 10.22 8.91
CA ASN A 119 16.86 11.03 9.78
C ASN A 119 16.69 12.54 9.59
N SER A 120 15.82 12.97 8.68
CA SER A 120 15.48 14.38 8.51
C SER A 120 14.42 14.76 9.54
N LYS A 121 14.55 15.92 10.18
CA LYS A 121 13.73 16.44 11.29
C LYS A 121 12.27 16.78 10.88
N LEU A 122 11.59 15.86 10.22
CA LEU A 122 10.16 15.89 9.89
C LEU A 122 9.43 14.74 10.60
N ALA A 123 9.94 14.34 11.77
CA ALA A 123 9.24 13.53 12.76
C ALA A 123 8.60 14.45 13.80
#